data_AF-A0A2G8S3N5-F1
#
_entry.id   AF-A0A2G8S3N5-F1
#
_cell.length_a   1.000
_cell.length_b   1.000
_cell.length_c   1.000
_cell.angle_alpha   90.00
_cell.angle_beta   90.00
_cell.angle_gamma   90.00
#
_symmetry.space_group_name_H-M   'P 1'
#
loop_
_entity.id
_entity.type
_entity.pdbx_description
1 polymer ?
#
loop_
_entity_poly.entity_id
_entity_poly.type
_entity_poly.pdbx_seq_one_letter_code
_entity_poly.pdbx_strand_id
1 'polypeptide(L)'
;MYYGFYAGELELPKMIIKCFPEELEGREPWDPNLYLAAVEFIRDVTNRHDIAIHIAWVAQRNKDQIPSIGLDVGECSLIVGLFPLEREAYMNRITQENVDMLAEFFGTKPSWWEIAEFTTL
;
A
#
# COMPACT_ATOMS: atom_id res chain seq x y z
N MET A 1 -0.66 -4.74 -13.96
CA MET A 1 -1.42 -3.88 -13.02
C MET A 1 -1.62 -4.61 -11.71
N TYR A 2 -1.58 -3.90 -10.59
CA TYR A 2 -1.81 -4.43 -9.25
C TYR A 2 -2.90 -3.66 -8.55
N TYR A 3 -3.73 -4.35 -7.78
CA TYR A 3 -4.66 -3.72 -6.85
C TYR A 3 -3.94 -3.48 -5.53
N GLY A 4 -3.99 -2.26 -5.00
CA GLY A 4 -3.19 -1.91 -3.84
C GLY A 4 -3.41 -0.53 -3.26
N PHE A 5 -2.81 -0.29 -2.10
CA PHE A 5 -2.86 0.98 -1.37
C PHE A 5 -1.65 1.84 -1.68
N TYR A 6 -1.86 3.15 -1.71
CA TYR A 6 -0.76 4.11 -1.76
C TYR A 6 0.09 4.01 -0.49
N ALA A 7 1.41 3.92 -0.66
CA ALA A 7 2.37 3.79 0.43
C ALA A 7 3.54 4.81 0.31
N GLY A 8 3.45 5.74 -0.65
CA GLY A 8 4.41 6.84 -0.82
C GLY A 8 4.40 7.83 0.34
N GLU A 9 5.34 8.77 0.36
CA GLU A 9 5.37 9.89 1.34
C GLU A 9 5.20 9.48 2.83
N LEU A 10 5.79 8.34 3.20
CA LEU A 10 5.75 7.77 4.56
C LEU A 10 4.36 7.31 5.03
N GLU A 11 3.39 7.12 4.14
CA GLU A 11 2.04 6.67 4.51
C GLU A 11 2.05 5.30 5.21
N LEU A 12 2.95 4.40 4.81
CA LEU A 12 3.06 3.08 5.43
C LEU A 12 3.61 3.13 6.87
N PRO A 13 4.71 3.83 7.17
CA PRO A 13 5.13 4.12 8.54
C PRO A 13 4.09 4.87 9.38
N LYS A 14 3.41 5.88 8.81
CA LYS A 14 2.35 6.61 9.52
C LYS A 14 1.20 5.68 9.92
N MET A 15 0.83 4.76 9.03
CA MET A 15 -0.22 3.77 9.28
C MET A 15 0.14 2.87 10.47
N ILE A 16 1.37 2.31 10.53
CA ILE A 16 1.73 1.43 11.65
C ILE A 16 1.86 2.18 12.99
N ILE A 17 2.37 3.42 12.98
CA ILE A 17 2.40 4.29 14.17
C ILE A 17 0.98 4.57 14.67
N LYS A 18 0.02 4.80 13.77
CA LYS A 18 -1.39 5.00 14.13
C LYS A 18 -2.02 3.75 14.74
N CYS A 19 -1.63 2.55 14.29
CA CYS A 19 -2.13 1.28 14.83
C CYS A 19 -1.54 0.95 16.21
N PHE A 20 -0.30 1.36 16.50
CA PHE A 20 0.43 1.06 17.73
C PHE A 20 1.08 2.31 18.34
N PRO A 21 0.29 3.33 18.75
CA PRO A 21 0.81 4.62 19.15
C PRO A 21 1.60 4.57 20.47
N GLU A 22 1.30 3.63 21.36
CA GLU A 22 1.98 3.47 22.65
C GLU A 22 3.31 2.72 22.47
N GLU A 23 3.32 1.66 21.66
CA GLU A 23 4.51 0.81 21.44
C GLU A 23 5.55 1.48 20.54
N LEU A 24 5.12 2.41 19.69
CA LEU A 24 5.97 3.17 18.77
C LEU A 24 6.14 4.63 19.19
N GLU A 25 5.90 4.95 20.46
CA GLU A 25 6.09 6.30 20.98
C GLU A 25 7.53 6.81 20.72
N GLY A 26 7.63 8.02 20.17
CA GLY A 26 8.91 8.65 19.84
C GLY A 26 9.64 8.04 18.62
N ARG A 27 9.04 7.07 17.92
CA ARG A 27 9.55 6.59 16.62
C ARG A 27 9.20 7.58 15.53
N GLU A 28 10.20 7.88 14.74
CA GLU A 28 10.05 8.79 13.62
C GLU A 28 9.59 8.03 12.37
N PRO A 29 8.63 8.56 11.58
CA PRO A 29 8.09 7.86 10.41
C PRO A 29 9.12 7.52 9.32
N TRP A 30 10.31 8.12 9.35
CA TRP A 30 11.40 7.80 8.42
C TRP A 30 12.27 6.62 8.88
N ASP A 31 11.98 5.97 10.01
CA ASP A 31 12.67 4.75 10.43
C ASP A 31 12.39 3.61 9.42
N PRO A 32 13.39 3.11 8.69
CA PRO A 32 13.19 2.10 7.67
C PRO A 32 12.65 0.78 8.23
N ASN A 33 12.85 0.49 9.52
CA ASN A 33 12.31 -0.71 10.14
C ASN A 33 10.77 -0.69 10.23
N LEU A 34 10.16 0.51 10.25
CA LEU A 34 8.71 0.66 10.26
C LEU A 34 8.06 0.19 8.96
N TYR A 35 8.77 0.30 7.82
CA TYR A 35 8.28 -0.25 6.56
C TYR A 35 8.14 -1.76 6.63
N LEU A 36 9.17 -2.46 7.13
CA LEU A 36 9.12 -3.92 7.25
C LEU A 36 8.05 -4.35 8.28
N ALA A 37 8.02 -3.70 9.44
CA ALA A 37 7.04 -3.99 10.49
C ALA A 37 5.60 -3.78 9.99
N ALA A 38 5.35 -2.72 9.22
CA ALA A 38 4.04 -2.44 8.64
C ALA A 38 3.59 -3.52 7.65
N VAL A 39 4.49 -4.00 6.78
CA VAL A 39 4.17 -5.06 5.83
C VAL A 39 3.89 -6.38 6.56
N GLU A 40 4.73 -6.76 7.53
CA GLU A 40 4.52 -7.97 8.31
C GLU A 40 3.19 -7.91 9.10
N PHE A 41 2.89 -6.76 9.71
CA PHE A 41 1.59 -6.54 10.35
C PHE A 41 0.42 -6.76 9.38
N ILE A 42 0.49 -6.17 8.17
CA ILE A 42 -0.55 -6.35 7.15
C ILE A 42 -0.70 -7.84 6.76
N ARG A 43 0.42 -8.55 6.57
CA ARG A 43 0.41 -9.98 6.23
C ARG A 43 -0.24 -10.82 7.32
N ASP A 44 0.06 -10.53 8.58
CA ASP A 44 -0.46 -11.24 9.74
C ASP A 44 -1.97 -11.01 9.91
N VAL A 45 -2.42 -9.76 9.93
CA VAL A 45 -3.86 -9.45 10.15
C VAL A 45 -4.75 -9.90 9.00
N THR A 46 -4.18 -10.07 7.80
CA THR A 46 -4.93 -10.54 6.63
C THR A 46 -4.72 -12.02 6.33
N ASN A 47 -3.78 -12.68 7.01
CA ASN A 47 -3.30 -14.04 6.73
C ASN A 47 -2.87 -14.20 5.25
N ARG A 48 -2.12 -13.23 4.72
CA ARG A 48 -1.68 -13.16 3.31
C ARG A 48 -0.21 -12.81 3.18
N HIS A 49 0.62 -13.84 3.07
CA HIS A 49 2.08 -13.70 2.97
C HIS A 49 2.58 -13.18 1.61
N ASP A 50 1.73 -13.18 0.59
CA ASP A 50 2.05 -12.71 -0.76
C ASP A 50 1.89 -11.20 -0.96
N ILE A 51 1.39 -10.47 0.04
CA ILE A 51 1.35 -9.01 0.03
C ILE A 51 2.77 -8.45 0.05
N ALA A 52 3.08 -7.49 -0.83
CA ALA A 52 4.41 -6.91 -0.97
C ALA A 52 4.35 -5.41 -1.31
N ILE A 53 5.47 -4.72 -1.10
CA ILE A 53 5.65 -3.35 -1.57
C ILE A 53 6.13 -3.40 -3.03
N HIS A 54 5.55 -2.56 -3.88
CA HIS A 54 5.99 -2.38 -5.26
C HIS A 54 6.23 -0.91 -5.58
N ILE A 55 7.08 -0.65 -6.57
CA ILE A 55 7.19 0.67 -7.21
C ILE A 55 6.17 0.77 -8.35
N ALA A 56 5.34 1.81 -8.35
CA ALA A 56 4.29 2.00 -9.34
C ALA A 56 4.24 3.42 -9.90
N TRP A 57 3.80 3.55 -11.14
CA TRP A 57 3.55 4.83 -11.79
C TRP A 57 2.30 5.51 -11.23
N VAL A 58 2.38 6.80 -10.95
CA VAL A 58 1.25 7.64 -10.57
C VAL A 58 0.46 8.02 -11.82
N ALA A 59 -0.78 7.54 -11.93
CA ALA A 59 -1.71 7.97 -12.97
C ALA A 59 -2.71 9.02 -12.44
N GLN A 60 -3.33 9.78 -13.33
CA GLN A 60 -4.32 10.81 -12.97
C GLN A 60 -5.43 10.27 -12.06
N ARG A 61 -5.94 9.07 -12.37
CA ARG A 61 -6.92 8.34 -11.54
C ARG A 61 -6.50 8.14 -10.09
N ASN A 62 -5.20 7.97 -9.81
CA ASN A 62 -4.71 7.76 -8.46
C ASN A 62 -4.77 9.09 -7.70
N LYS A 63 -4.37 10.20 -8.35
CA LYS A 63 -4.48 11.55 -7.76
C LYS A 63 -5.93 11.94 -7.50
N ASP A 64 -6.84 11.64 -8.43
CA ASP A 64 -8.27 11.95 -8.27
C ASP A 64 -8.89 11.19 -7.07
N GLN A 65 -8.41 9.97 -6.80
CA GLN A 65 -8.90 9.13 -5.70
C GLN A 65 -8.19 9.39 -4.38
N ILE A 66 -6.93 9.82 -4.43
CA ILE A 66 -6.04 9.99 -3.28
C ILE A 66 -5.42 11.39 -3.36
N PRO A 67 -6.14 12.42 -2.88
CA PRO A 67 -5.69 13.81 -2.98
C PRO A 67 -4.40 14.13 -2.22
N SER A 68 -3.96 13.24 -1.31
CA SER A 68 -2.71 13.37 -0.58
C SER A 68 -1.46 13.02 -1.40
N ILE A 69 -1.60 12.49 -2.61
CA ILE A 69 -0.47 12.23 -3.51
C ILE A 69 0.09 13.58 -3.99
N GLY A 70 1.26 13.98 -3.47
CA GLY A 70 1.96 15.20 -3.88
C GLY A 70 2.74 15.07 -5.19
N LEU A 71 2.97 13.83 -5.65
CA LEU A 71 3.71 13.49 -6.87
C LEU A 71 2.96 13.84 -8.15
N ASP A 72 3.70 14.15 -9.22
CA ASP A 72 3.15 14.41 -10.55
C ASP A 72 2.77 13.12 -11.30
N VAL A 73 1.87 13.26 -12.29
CA VAL A 73 1.50 12.13 -13.15
C VAL A 73 2.72 11.68 -13.95
N GLY A 74 2.99 10.37 -13.95
CA GLY A 74 4.18 9.78 -14.55
C GLY A 74 5.39 9.71 -13.62
N GLU A 75 5.29 10.19 -12.38
CA GLU A 75 6.29 9.89 -11.35
C GLU A 75 6.05 8.51 -10.72
N CYS A 76 7.07 7.98 -10.04
CA CYS A 76 7.00 6.70 -9.32
C CYS A 76 6.69 6.91 -7.84
N SER A 77 5.90 6.01 -7.27
CA SER A 77 5.66 5.93 -5.84
C SER A 77 5.66 4.48 -5.33
N LEU A 78 5.69 4.32 -4.02
CA LEU A 78 5.53 3.03 -3.36
C LEU A 78 4.05 2.72 -3.17
N ILE A 79 3.70 1.45 -3.36
CA ILE A 79 2.37 0.91 -3.04
C ILE A 79 2.49 -0.38 -2.24
N VAL A 80 1.48 -0.70 -1.45
CA VAL A 80 1.27 -2.06 -0.94
C VAL A 80 0.35 -2.80 -1.91
N GLY A 81 0.91 -3.74 -2.67
CA GLY A 81 0.18 -4.58 -3.61
C GLY A 81 -0.52 -5.72 -2.90
N LEU A 82 -1.84 -5.83 -3.13
CA LEU A 82 -2.67 -6.90 -2.59
C LEU A 82 -2.73 -8.10 -3.53
N PHE A 83 -2.88 -7.85 -4.83
CA PHE A 83 -2.85 -8.89 -5.86
C PHE A 83 -2.70 -8.28 -7.28
N PRO A 84 -2.10 -9.00 -8.24
CA PRO A 84 -2.04 -8.59 -9.64
C PRO A 84 -3.39 -8.75 -10.36
N LEU A 85 -3.59 -8.00 -11.45
CA LEU A 85 -4.72 -8.18 -12.37
C LEU A 85 -4.54 -9.46 -13.21
N GLU A 86 -4.71 -10.61 -12.57
CA GLU A 86 -4.58 -11.93 -13.17
C GLU A 86 -5.69 -12.85 -12.65
N ARG A 87 -6.14 -13.79 -13.48
CA ARG A 87 -7.31 -14.62 -13.17
C ARG A 87 -7.11 -15.41 -11.88
N GLU A 88 -5.96 -16.05 -11.71
CA GLU A 88 -5.66 -16.85 -10.53
C GLU A 88 -5.62 -16.00 -9.26
N ALA A 89 -4.94 -14.86 -9.32
CA ALA A 89 -4.87 -13.90 -8.23
C ALA A 89 -6.24 -13.33 -7.85
N TYR A 90 -7.12 -13.10 -8.83
CA TYR A 90 -8.49 -12.66 -8.58
C TYR A 90 -9.35 -13.73 -7.89
N MET A 91 -9.18 -15.00 -8.25
CA MET A 91 -9.91 -16.11 -7.62
C MET A 91 -9.44 -16.36 -6.19
N ASN A 92 -8.16 -16.12 -5.91
CA ASN A 92 -7.55 -16.25 -4.60
C ASN A 92 -7.37 -14.89 -3.90
N ARG A 93 -8.17 -13.89 -4.27
CA ARG A 93 -7.99 -12.52 -3.76
C ARG A 93 -8.29 -12.42 -2.27
N ILE A 94 -7.71 -11.40 -1.65
CA ILE A 94 -8.00 -11.02 -0.27
C ILE A 94 -9.51 -10.73 -0.11
N THR A 95 -10.08 -11.06 1.05
CA THR A 95 -11.51 -10.86 1.31
C THR A 95 -11.87 -9.36 1.32
N GLN A 96 -13.13 -9.04 1.02
CA GLN A 96 -13.59 -7.64 1.08
C GLN A 96 -13.46 -7.06 2.49
N GLU A 97 -13.76 -7.87 3.51
CA GLU A 97 -13.61 -7.49 4.92
C GLU A 97 -12.17 -7.07 5.24
N ASN A 98 -11.17 -7.83 4.78
CA ASN A 98 -9.78 -7.48 4.97
C ASN A 98 -9.40 -6.21 4.17
N VAL A 99 -9.95 -6.03 2.96
CA VAL A 99 -9.73 -4.81 2.18
C VAL A 99 -10.29 -3.58 2.90
N ASP A 100 -11.48 -3.69 3.48
CA ASP A 100 -12.13 -2.59 4.21
C ASP A 100 -11.35 -2.25 5.49
N MET A 101 -10.91 -3.26 6.25
CA MET A 101 -10.02 -3.09 7.40
C MET A 101 -8.72 -2.36 7.01
N LEU A 102 -8.06 -2.78 5.93
CA LEU A 102 -6.85 -2.10 5.46
C LEU A 102 -7.16 -0.66 5.03
N ALA A 103 -8.31 -0.39 4.41
CA ALA A 103 -8.70 0.96 4.05
C ALA A 103 -8.86 1.89 5.28
N GLU A 104 -9.31 1.35 6.42
CA GLU A 104 -9.35 2.10 7.69
C GLU A 104 -7.95 2.41 8.24
N PHE A 105 -7.02 1.45 8.12
CA PHE A 105 -5.62 1.64 8.52
C PHE A 105 -4.93 2.71 7.66
N PHE A 106 -5.03 2.59 6.33
CA PHE A 106 -4.43 3.53 5.38
C PHE A 106 -5.18 4.87 5.28
N GLY A 107 -6.44 4.94 5.75
CA GLY A 107 -7.29 6.13 5.58
C GLY A 107 -7.65 6.44 4.12
N THR A 108 -7.39 5.52 3.19
CA THR A 108 -7.63 5.66 1.75
C THR A 108 -8.18 4.35 1.20
N LYS A 109 -8.87 4.41 0.06
CA LYS A 109 -9.30 3.19 -0.64
C LYS A 109 -8.18 2.67 -1.54
N PRO A 110 -8.09 1.35 -1.75
CA PRO A 110 -7.15 0.80 -2.71
C PRO A 110 -7.54 1.21 -4.14
N SER A 111 -6.53 1.27 -5.02
CA SER A 111 -6.71 1.53 -6.44
C SER A 111 -5.97 0.48 -7.26
N TRP A 112 -6.08 0.59 -8.58
CA TRP A 112 -5.22 -0.14 -9.50
C TRP A 112 -4.02 0.73 -9.88
N TRP A 113 -2.87 0.08 -9.92
CA TRP A 113 -1.56 0.68 -10.14
C TRP A 113 -0.82 -0.08 -11.22
N GLU A 114 -0.04 0.65 -12.01
CA GLU A 114 0.88 0.06 -12.97
C GLU A 114 2.26 -0.03 -12.34
N ILE A 115 2.80 -1.25 -12.23
CA ILE A 115 4.08 -1.49 -11.54
C ILE A 115 5.22 -1.13 -12.49
N ALA A 116 6.06 -0.18 -12.05
CA ALA A 116 7.18 0.34 -12.83
C ALA A 116 8.30 -0.70 -13.01
N GLU A 117 8.44 -1.65 -12.07
CA GLU A 117 9.44 -2.72 -12.14
C GLU A 117 9.26 -3.65 -13.37
N PHE A 118 8.05 -3.68 -13.95
CA PHE A 118 7.71 -4.56 -15.07
C PHE A 118 7.41 -3.80 -16.36
N THR A 119 7.54 -2.47 -16.38
CA THR A 119 7.28 -1.64 -17.56
C THR A 119 8.47 -0.76 -17.89
N THR A 120 9.22 -1.12 -18.94
CA THR A 120 10.06 -0.16 -19.66
C THR A 120 9.15 0.75 -20.46
N LEU A 121 9.17 2.05 -20.16
CA LEU A 121 8.50 3.10 -20.94
C LEU A 121 8.97 3.11 -22.40
#